data_AF-R5FGE3-F1
#
_entry.id   AF-R5FGE3-F1
#
_cell.length_a   1.000
_cell.length_b   1.000
_cell.length_c   1.000
_cell.angle_alpha   90.00
_cell.angle_beta   90.00
_cell.angle_gamma   90.00
#
_symmetry.space_group_name_H-M   'P 1'
#
loop_
_entity.id
_entity.type
_entity.pdbx_description
1 polymer ?
#
loop_
_entity_poly.entity_id
_entity_poly.type
_entity_poly.pdbx_seq_one_letter_code
_entity_poly.pdbx_strand_id
1 'polypeptide(L)'
;MSYKNLNSVKQMRLAVVLSRTFGFWNPQLTLAMNKQFLHIHTQLGTVSLNDPICVAMLSNSFKVSPTFTIFLTANYQSPGDYRNVHLNRHLGSVNFNATKTFWHDRISLQLKVNDIFNTQKDGNEIYSDRMTMNLLNTYDYRAVSLTLRYQLNPKDYKLHSHSNIDSELKRL
;
A
#
# COMPACT_ATOMS: atom_id res chain seq x y z
N MET A 1 -33.19 -2.25 -10.26
CA MET A 1 -31.84 -2.47 -10.83
C MET A 1 -31.72 -3.93 -11.19
N SER A 2 -31.40 -4.28 -12.44
CA SER A 2 -31.22 -5.68 -12.88
C SER A 2 -29.74 -5.91 -13.15
N TYR A 3 -29.17 -6.98 -12.59
CA TYR A 3 -27.77 -7.34 -12.78
C TYR A 3 -27.65 -8.31 -13.95
N LYS A 4 -26.82 -7.98 -14.94
CA LYS A 4 -26.51 -8.87 -16.06
C LYS A 4 -25.14 -9.51 -15.81
N ASN A 5 -25.13 -10.81 -15.58
CA ASN A 5 -23.87 -11.55 -15.46
C ASN A 5 -23.21 -11.71 -16.83
N LEU A 6 -21.90 -11.52 -16.86
CA LEU A 6 -21.06 -11.82 -18.00
C LEU A 6 -20.52 -13.24 -17.85
N ASN A 7 -20.53 -14.01 -18.94
CA ASN A 7 -20.10 -15.42 -18.90
C ASN A 7 -18.62 -15.57 -18.55
N SER A 8 -17.76 -14.65 -18.99
CA SER A 8 -16.34 -14.65 -18.67
C SER A 8 -15.74 -13.26 -18.91
N VAL A 9 -14.74 -12.90 -18.10
CA VAL A 9 -13.91 -11.71 -18.29
C VAL A 9 -12.45 -12.15 -18.29
N LYS A 10 -11.76 -11.93 -19.41
CA LYS A 10 -10.33 -12.25 -19.52
C LYS A 10 -9.52 -11.11 -18.92
N GLN A 11 -8.48 -11.43 -18.17
CA GLN A 11 -7.58 -10.44 -17.56
C GLN A 11 -6.14 -10.95 -17.58
N MET A 12 -5.21 -10.01 -17.71
CA MET A 12 -3.77 -10.21 -17.63
C MET A 12 -3.22 -9.37 -16.48
N ARG A 13 -2.41 -9.99 -15.62
CA ARG A 13 -1.77 -9.33 -14.49
C ARG A 13 -0.27 -9.58 -14.55
N LEU A 14 0.49 -8.51 -14.45
CA LEU A 14 1.94 -8.54 -14.35
C LEU A 14 2.36 -7.81 -13.08
N ALA A 15 3.32 -8.36 -12.34
CA ALA A 15 3.87 -7.73 -11.16
C ALA A 15 5.36 -8.01 -11.07
N VAL A 16 6.12 -6.97 -10.73
CA VAL A 16 7.56 -7.01 -10.53
C VAL A 16 7.87 -6.31 -9.21
N VAL A 17 8.65 -6.97 -8.36
CA VAL A 17 9.12 -6.41 -7.10
C VAL A 17 10.63 -6.43 -7.10
N LEU A 18 11.24 -5.27 -6.92
CA LEU A 18 12.68 -5.08 -6.83
C LEU A 18 13.00 -4.56 -5.44
N SER A 19 13.78 -5.31 -4.67
CA SER A 19 14.23 -4.89 -3.34
C SER A 19 15.71 -5.13 -3.19
N ARG A 20 16.43 -4.13 -2.67
CA ARG A 20 17.86 -4.25 -2.37
C ARG A 20 18.19 -3.41 -1.15
N THR A 21 18.94 -3.97 -0.22
CA THR A 21 19.43 -3.24 0.95
C THR A 21 20.79 -2.60 0.66
N PHE A 22 20.92 -1.33 1.00
CA PHE A 22 22.14 -0.53 0.91
C PHE A 22 22.48 0.03 2.29
N GLY A 23 23.15 -0.77 3.12
CA GLY A 23 23.52 -0.37 4.49
C GLY A 23 22.30 0.04 5.31
N PHE A 24 22.19 1.34 5.63
CA PHE A 24 21.07 1.89 6.39
C PHE A 24 19.78 2.07 5.56
N TRP A 25 19.84 2.07 4.22
CA TRP A 25 18.70 2.30 3.34
C TRP A 25 18.20 1.01 2.70
N ASN A 26 16.88 0.80 2.74
CA ASN A 26 16.19 -0.37 2.23
C ASN A 26 15.06 0.07 1.30
N PRO A 27 15.34 0.33 0.01
CA PRO A 27 14.33 0.56 -1.00
C PRO A 27 13.67 -0.73 -1.49
N GLN A 28 12.38 -0.64 -1.76
CA GLN A 28 11.58 -1.64 -2.46
C GLN A 28 10.68 -0.93 -3.48
N LEU A 29 10.85 -1.25 -4.75
CA LEU A 29 9.98 -0.81 -5.83
C LEU A 29 9.08 -1.97 -6.24
N THR A 30 7.77 -1.75 -6.21
CA THR A 30 6.76 -2.66 -6.73
C THR A 30 6.10 -1.99 -7.93
N LEU A 31 6.11 -2.67 -9.06
CA LEU A 31 5.38 -2.29 -10.26
C LEU A 31 4.37 -3.38 -10.57
N ALA A 32 3.12 -3.02 -10.78
CA ALA A 32 2.08 -3.94 -11.17
C ALA A 32 1.25 -3.35 -12.31
N MET A 33 0.72 -4.22 -13.16
CA MET A 33 -0.20 -3.86 -14.22
C MET A 33 -1.34 -4.87 -14.24
N ASN A 34 -2.56 -4.38 -14.31
CA ASN A 34 -3.74 -5.19 -14.54
C ASN A 34 -4.45 -4.69 -15.79
N LYS A 35 -4.67 -5.57 -16.75
CA LYS A 35 -5.41 -5.28 -17.97
C LYS A 35 -6.53 -6.29 -18.12
N GLN A 36 -7.75 -5.82 -18.22
CA GLN A 36 -8.87 -6.67 -18.62
C GLN A 36 -9.11 -6.57 -20.12
N PHE A 37 -9.79 -7.56 -20.68
CA PHE A 37 -10.25 -7.58 -22.06
C PHE A 37 -11.77 -7.75 -22.04
N LEU A 38 -12.48 -6.65 -21.85
CA LEU A 38 -13.93 -6.63 -21.67
C LEU A 38 -14.58 -5.69 -22.66
N HIS A 39 -15.64 -6.17 -23.30
CA HIS A 39 -16.49 -5.35 -24.15
C HIS A 39 -17.91 -5.51 -23.63
N ILE A 40 -18.56 -4.40 -23.31
CA ILE A 40 -19.93 -4.39 -22.82
C ILE A 40 -20.84 -3.81 -23.89
N HIS A 41 -21.93 -4.52 -24.18
CA HIS A 41 -22.99 -4.02 -25.04
C HIS A 41 -24.08 -3.43 -24.14
N THR A 42 -24.27 -2.13 -24.24
CA THR A 42 -25.31 -1.38 -23.53
C THR A 42 -26.32 -0.85 -24.56
N GLN A 43 -27.49 -0.41 -24.10
CA GLN A 43 -28.46 0.25 -24.98
C GLN A 43 -27.95 1.61 -25.51
N LEU A 44 -26.91 2.17 -24.88
CA LEU A 44 -26.24 3.41 -25.29
C LEU A 44 -25.11 3.16 -26.29
N GLY A 45 -24.77 1.90 -26.58
CA GLY A 45 -23.69 1.51 -27.47
C GLY A 45 -22.75 0.45 -26.88
N THR A 46 -21.74 0.09 -27.66
CA THR A 46 -20.70 -0.84 -27.21
C THR A 46 -19.54 -0.07 -26.59
N VAL A 47 -19.22 -0.36 -25.33
CA VAL A 47 -18.08 0.24 -24.63
C VAL A 47 -16.98 -0.80 -24.50
N SER A 48 -15.78 -0.42 -24.93
CA SER A 48 -14.58 -1.24 -24.82
C SER A 48 -13.85 -0.83 -23.54
N LEU A 49 -13.69 -1.76 -22.60
CA LEU A 49 -13.09 -1.53 -21.30
C LEU A 49 -11.82 -2.36 -21.19
N ASN A 50 -10.75 -1.91 -21.83
CA ASN A 50 -9.48 -2.64 -21.96
C ASN A 50 -8.25 -1.83 -21.52
N ASP A 51 -8.43 -0.63 -21.00
CA ASP A 51 -7.31 0.22 -20.61
C ASP A 51 -6.60 -0.37 -19.39
N PRO A 52 -5.27 -0.55 -19.43
CA PRO A 52 -4.53 -1.14 -18.34
C PRO A 52 -4.44 -0.19 -17.15
N ILE A 53 -4.60 -0.73 -15.94
CA ILE A 53 -4.29 -0.03 -14.70
C ILE A 53 -2.85 -0.40 -14.31
N CYS A 54 -1.98 0.60 -14.28
CA CYS A 54 -0.62 0.50 -13.83
C CYS A 54 -0.52 1.05 -12.40
N VAL A 55 0.15 0.30 -11.52
CA VAL A 55 0.40 0.65 -10.12
C VAL A 55 1.90 0.66 -9.89
N ALA A 56 2.40 1.71 -9.24
CA ALA A 56 3.78 1.80 -8.79
C ALA A 56 3.80 2.15 -7.31
N MET A 57 4.56 1.40 -6.52
CA MET A 57 4.79 1.66 -5.11
C MET A 57 6.29 1.65 -4.83
N LEU A 58 6.81 2.75 -4.31
CA LEU A 58 8.19 2.87 -3.85
C LEU A 58 8.18 3.00 -2.32
N SER A 59 8.60 1.95 -1.64
CA SER A 59 8.76 1.93 -0.18
C SER A 59 10.22 2.04 0.19
N ASN A 60 10.58 3.05 0.97
CA ASN A 60 11.93 3.25 1.49
C ASN A 60 11.92 3.13 3.00
N SER A 61 12.84 2.36 3.56
CA SER A 61 13.12 2.34 4.99
C SER A 61 14.57 2.72 5.27
N PHE A 62 14.79 3.69 6.14
CA PHE A 62 16.09 4.18 6.57
C PHE A 62 16.28 3.88 8.06
N LYS A 63 17.23 3.01 8.39
CA LYS A 63 17.67 2.72 9.76
C LYS A 63 18.79 3.69 10.13
N VAL A 64 18.43 4.91 10.51
CA VAL A 64 19.39 6.00 10.81
C VAL A 64 20.24 5.65 12.03
N SER A 65 19.64 5.04 13.05
CA SER A 65 20.32 4.48 14.21
C SER A 65 19.54 3.27 14.75
N PRO A 66 20.07 2.50 15.72
CA PRO A 66 19.34 1.39 16.33
C PRO A 66 17.99 1.80 16.94
N THR A 67 17.83 3.07 17.29
CA THR A 67 16.62 3.61 17.93
C THR A 67 15.85 4.58 17.03
N PHE A 68 16.30 4.84 15.79
CA PHE A 68 15.64 5.81 14.92
C PHE A 68 15.49 5.29 13.50
N THR A 69 14.24 5.13 13.07
CA THR A 69 13.88 4.65 11.73
C THR A 69 12.97 5.64 11.03
N ILE A 70 13.21 5.84 9.74
CA ILE A 70 12.37 6.64 8.85
C ILE A 70 11.82 5.74 7.74
N PHE A 71 10.56 5.96 7.38
CA PHE A 71 9.88 5.32 6.27
C PHE A 71 9.32 6.39 5.34
N LEU A 72 9.54 6.20 4.06
CA LEU A 72 8.99 7.05 3.00
C LEU A 72 8.38 6.16 1.93
N THR A 73 7.06 6.27 1.77
CA THR A 73 6.32 5.49 0.78
C THR A 73 5.69 6.42 -0.24
N ALA A 74 5.94 6.16 -1.52
CA ALA A 74 5.23 6.79 -2.63
C ALA A 74 4.37 5.74 -3.32
N ASN A 75 3.11 6.08 -3.62
CA ASN A 75 2.19 5.24 -4.36
C ASN A 75 1.66 6.01 -5.56
N TYR A 76 1.41 5.29 -6.64
CA TYR A 76 0.82 5.80 -7.85
C TYR A 76 -0.06 4.73 -8.50
N GLN A 77 -1.18 5.16 -9.05
CA GLN A 77 -2.11 4.37 -9.83
C GLN A 77 -2.56 5.20 -11.04
N SER A 78 -2.45 4.61 -12.23
CA SER A 78 -2.94 5.23 -13.46
C SER A 78 -4.46 5.11 -13.58
N PRO A 79 -5.08 5.95 -14.43
CA PRO A 79 -6.33 5.65 -15.08
C PRO A 79 -6.33 4.25 -15.72
N GLY A 80 -7.52 3.73 -15.97
CA GLY A 80 -7.69 2.44 -16.64
C GLY A 80 -9.01 1.77 -16.29
N ASP A 81 -9.23 0.59 -16.85
CA ASP A 81 -10.52 -0.08 -16.78
C ASP A 81 -10.51 -1.25 -15.79
N TYR A 82 -11.56 -1.31 -14.98
CA TYR A 82 -11.86 -2.43 -14.11
C TYR A 82 -13.35 -2.70 -14.04
N ARG A 83 -13.76 -3.91 -14.41
CA ARG A 83 -15.16 -4.32 -14.56
C ARG A 83 -15.88 -3.37 -15.52
N ASN A 84 -17.04 -2.84 -15.14
CA ASN A 84 -17.82 -1.86 -15.89
C ASN A 84 -17.46 -0.40 -15.52
N VAL A 85 -16.27 -0.18 -14.95
CA VAL A 85 -15.81 1.13 -14.45
C VAL A 85 -14.53 1.53 -15.17
N HIS A 86 -14.46 2.80 -15.58
CA HIS A 86 -13.25 3.47 -16.03
C HIS A 86 -12.77 4.42 -14.95
N LEU A 87 -11.54 4.24 -14.47
CA LEU A 87 -10.87 5.16 -13.56
C LEU A 87 -10.34 6.33 -14.39
N ASN A 88 -10.84 7.54 -14.16
CA ASN A 88 -10.55 8.70 -15.03
C ASN A 88 -9.45 9.63 -14.48
N ARG A 89 -8.89 9.33 -13.31
CA ARG A 89 -7.88 10.16 -12.65
C ARG A 89 -6.63 9.38 -12.25
N HIS A 90 -5.51 10.07 -12.31
CA HIS A 90 -4.27 9.62 -11.69
C HIS A 90 -4.39 9.75 -10.17
N LEU A 91 -4.16 8.64 -9.47
CA LEU A 91 -4.15 8.61 -8.01
C LEU A 91 -2.72 8.45 -7.52
N GLY A 92 -2.31 9.27 -6.57
CA GLY A 92 -0.98 9.21 -6.00
C GLY A 92 -0.97 9.63 -4.54
N SER A 93 0.03 9.18 -3.80
CA SER A 93 0.30 9.68 -2.46
C SER A 93 1.76 9.53 -2.10
N VAL A 94 2.26 10.46 -1.29
CA VAL A 94 3.55 10.33 -0.62
C VAL A 94 3.33 10.45 0.87
N ASN A 95 3.75 9.41 1.59
CA ASN A 95 3.56 9.26 3.02
C ASN A 95 4.93 9.17 3.70
N PHE A 96 5.06 9.86 4.82
CA PHE A 96 6.25 9.86 5.66
C PHE A 96 5.92 9.33 7.05
N ASN A 97 6.82 8.53 7.62
CA ASN A 97 6.73 8.07 8.99
C ASN A 97 8.12 8.01 9.60
N ALA A 98 8.34 8.71 10.71
CA ALA A 98 9.55 8.61 11.50
C ALA A 98 9.22 8.08 12.88
N THR A 99 9.96 7.08 13.34
CA THR A 99 9.79 6.48 14.68
C THR A 99 11.11 6.51 15.41
N LYS A 100 11.12 7.10 16.61
CA LYS A 100 12.26 7.12 17.51
C LYS A 100 11.91 6.44 18.83
N THR A 101 12.78 5.57 19.31
CA THR A 101 12.64 4.89 20.59
C THR A 101 13.64 5.42 21.62
N PHE A 102 13.26 5.32 22.89
CA PHE A 102 14.03 5.76 24.05
C PHE A 102 13.93 4.72 25.16
N TRP A 103 14.91 4.73 26.07
CA TRP A 103 14.95 3.86 27.26
C TRP A 103 14.73 2.37 26.95
N HIS A 104 15.56 1.80 26.07
CA HIS A 104 15.46 0.39 25.66
C HIS A 104 14.04 0.05 25.17
N ASP A 105 13.54 0.85 24.22
CA ASP A 105 12.23 0.71 23.58
C ASP A 105 10.99 0.85 24.49
N ARG A 106 11.17 1.30 25.74
CA ARG A 106 10.07 1.61 26.66
C ARG A 106 9.22 2.78 26.20
N ILE A 107 9.83 3.80 25.60
CA ILE A 107 9.12 4.94 25.01
C ILE A 107 9.36 4.94 23.51
N SER A 108 8.32 5.14 22.73
CA SER A 108 8.46 5.47 21.31
C SER A 108 7.64 6.69 20.93
N LEU A 109 8.27 7.59 20.19
CA LEU A 109 7.63 8.72 19.53
C LEU A 109 7.55 8.44 18.04
N GLN A 110 6.36 8.58 17.45
CA GLN A 110 6.14 8.42 16.03
C GLN A 110 5.51 9.68 15.45
N LEU A 111 6.11 10.20 14.39
CA LEU A 111 5.57 11.26 13.56
C LEU A 111 5.15 10.66 12.22
N LYS A 112 3.88 10.80 11.85
CA LYS A 112 3.32 10.34 10.59
C LYS A 112 2.75 11.53 9.82
N VAL A 113 3.06 11.61 8.53
CA VAL A 113 2.47 12.57 7.60
C VAL A 113 1.93 11.79 6.41
N ASN A 114 0.62 11.85 6.20
CA ASN A 114 -0.05 11.21 5.07
C ASN A 114 -0.29 12.22 3.97
N ASP A 115 -0.23 11.75 2.73
CA ASP A 115 -0.55 12.49 1.51
C ASP A 115 0.03 13.92 1.48
N ILE A 116 1.36 14.01 1.58
CA ILE A 116 2.10 15.29 1.67
C ILE A 116 1.68 16.27 0.55
N PHE A 117 1.37 15.77 -0.63
CA PHE A 117 1.04 16.56 -1.81
C PHE A 117 -0.46 16.74 -2.07
N ASN A 118 -1.34 16.20 -1.22
CA ASN A 118 -2.80 16.27 -1.36
C ASN A 118 -3.29 15.77 -2.74
N THR A 119 -2.78 14.60 -3.15
CA THR A 119 -2.98 14.04 -4.50
C THR A 119 -4.00 12.91 -4.55
N GLN A 120 -4.53 12.45 -3.41
CA GLN A 120 -5.55 11.39 -3.37
C GLN A 120 -6.95 11.92 -3.71
N LYS A 121 -7.21 12.16 -5.00
CA LYS A 121 -8.52 12.57 -5.53
C LYS A 121 -8.95 11.58 -6.60
N ASP A 122 -10.00 10.84 -6.31
CA ASP A 122 -10.47 9.73 -7.12
C ASP A 122 -11.57 10.19 -8.10
N GLY A 123 -11.72 9.43 -9.19
CA GLY A 123 -12.71 9.69 -10.20
C GLY A 123 -13.02 8.43 -10.99
N ASN A 124 -14.32 8.13 -11.12
CA ASN A 124 -14.84 6.89 -11.67
C ASN A 124 -15.98 7.16 -12.65
N GLU A 125 -15.94 6.53 -13.82
CA GLU A 125 -17.03 6.48 -14.77
C GLU A 125 -17.60 5.06 -14.81
N ILE A 126 -18.84 4.90 -14.37
CA ILE A 126 -19.53 3.63 -14.27
C ILE A 126 -20.50 3.49 -15.44
N TYR A 127 -20.27 2.48 -16.27
CA TYR A 127 -21.13 2.15 -17.40
C TYR A 127 -22.19 1.14 -16.97
N SER A 128 -23.45 1.48 -17.18
CA SER A 128 -24.62 0.61 -16.97
C SER A 128 -25.40 0.46 -18.28
N ASP A 129 -26.32 -0.50 -18.33
CA ASP A 129 -27.05 -0.84 -19.56
C ASP A 129 -27.80 0.35 -20.19
N ARG A 130 -28.29 1.27 -19.36
CA ARG A 130 -29.10 2.43 -19.79
C ARG A 130 -28.57 3.78 -19.31
N MET A 131 -27.45 3.81 -18.60
CA MET A 131 -26.91 5.05 -18.05
C MET A 131 -25.40 4.96 -17.86
N THR A 132 -24.74 6.11 -17.92
CA THR A 132 -23.35 6.29 -17.48
C THR A 132 -23.35 7.23 -16.29
N MET A 133 -22.63 6.86 -15.24
CA MET A 133 -22.53 7.64 -14.00
C MET A 133 -21.09 8.11 -13.81
N ASN A 134 -20.89 9.40 -13.58
CA ASN A 134 -19.57 9.97 -13.27
C ASN A 134 -19.52 10.33 -11.79
N LEU A 135 -18.61 9.72 -11.03
CA LEU A 135 -18.36 10.01 -9.62
C LEU A 135 -16.98 10.63 -9.47
N LEU A 136 -16.93 11.80 -8.83
CA LEU A 136 -15.71 12.46 -8.44
C LEU A 136 -15.63 12.48 -6.92
N ASN A 137 -14.62 11.81 -6.36
CA ASN A 137 -14.45 11.68 -4.92
C ASN A 137 -13.26 12.52 -4.46
N THR A 138 -13.49 13.35 -3.45
CA THR A 138 -12.44 14.10 -2.76
C THR A 138 -12.40 13.65 -1.31
N TYR A 139 -11.21 13.37 -0.81
CA TYR A 139 -11.00 12.88 0.54
C TYR A 139 -9.93 13.73 1.23
N ASP A 140 -10.10 13.93 2.54
CA ASP A 140 -9.11 14.64 3.36
C ASP A 140 -8.05 13.65 3.88
N TYR A 141 -7.15 13.21 2.99
CA TYR A 141 -6.07 12.28 3.34
C TYR A 141 -4.82 12.96 3.92
N ARG A 142 -4.66 14.27 3.68
CA ARG A 142 -3.50 15.02 4.18
C ARG A 142 -3.63 15.25 5.69
N ALA A 143 -2.88 14.48 6.46
CA ALA A 143 -2.92 14.53 7.91
C ALA A 143 -1.53 14.39 8.51
N VAL A 144 -1.30 15.10 9.62
CA VAL A 144 -0.12 14.95 10.46
C VAL A 144 -0.57 14.33 11.78
N SER A 145 0.16 13.32 12.24
CA SER A 145 -0.15 12.61 13.49
C SER A 145 1.11 12.41 14.31
N LEU A 146 1.03 12.71 15.60
CA LEU A 146 2.08 12.45 16.56
C LEU A 146 1.58 11.43 17.59
N THR A 147 2.27 10.31 17.70
CA THR A 147 1.90 9.22 18.60
C THR A 147 3.02 9.00 19.62
N LEU A 148 2.68 9.10 20.90
CA LEU A 148 3.54 8.70 22.01
C LEU A 148 3.06 7.34 22.54
N ARG A 149 3.97 6.38 22.65
CA ARG A 149 3.72 5.07 23.26
C ARG A 149 4.67 4.86 24.42
N TYR A 150 4.15 4.37 25.54
CA TYR A 150 4.92 3.99 26.72
C TYR A 150 4.56 2.55 27.15
N GLN A 151 5.58 1.76 27.49
CA GLN A 151 5.43 0.38 27.97
C GLN A 151 5.61 0.32 29.49
N LEU A 152 4.54 -0.02 30.23
CA LEU A 152 4.52 -0.07 31.70
C LEU A 152 5.32 -1.26 32.27
N ASN A 153 5.25 -2.44 31.62
CA ASN A 153 5.92 -3.68 32.06
C ASN A 153 6.68 -4.33 30.88
N PRO A 154 7.87 -3.83 30.50
CA PRO A 154 8.66 -4.46 29.45
C PRO A 154 9.15 -5.83 29.94
N LYS A 155 8.81 -6.91 29.22
CA LYS A 155 9.39 -8.23 29.49
C LYS A 155 10.84 -8.23 29.05
N ASP A 156 11.77 -8.38 29.99
CA ASP A 156 13.17 -8.69 29.69
C ASP A 156 13.23 -10.12 29.13
N TYR A 157 13.24 -10.26 27.81
CA TYR A 157 13.57 -11.53 27.16
C TYR A 157 15.09 -11.75 27.25
N LYS A 158 15.65 -11.83 28.46
CA LYS A 158 16.98 -12.45 28.60
C LYS A 158 16.84 -13.90 28.17
N LEU A 159 17.55 -14.20 27.08
CA LEU A 159 17.70 -15.49 26.42
C LEU A 159 17.76 -16.66 27.44
N HIS A 160 16.63 -17.31 27.71
CA HIS A 160 16.59 -18.64 28.37
C HIS A 160 16.96 -19.75 27.37
N SER A 161 17.95 -19.51 26.52
CA SER A 161 18.49 -20.49 25.59
C SER A 161 20.00 -20.45 25.74
N HIS A 162 20.53 -21.31 26.60
CA HIS A 162 21.78 -22.06 26.44
C HIS A 162 22.30 -22.64 27.78
N SER A 163 21.85 -22.17 28.95
CA SER A 163 22.40 -22.69 30.22
C SER A 163 21.92 -24.10 30.58
N ASN A 164 20.70 -24.49 30.19
CA ASN A 164 20.13 -25.78 30.61
C ASN A 164 20.52 -26.95 29.68
N ILE A 165 20.94 -26.70 28.43
CA ILE A 165 21.33 -27.76 27.50
C ILE A 165 22.78 -28.20 27.75
N ASP A 166 23.67 -27.25 28.02
CA ASP A 166 25.08 -27.55 28.34
C ASP A 166 25.23 -28.28 29.69
N SER A 167 24.31 -28.06 30.64
CA SER A 167 24.27 -28.82 31.91
C SER A 167 23.75 -30.24 31.77
N GLU A 168 22.90 -30.51 30.77
CA GLU A 168 22.38 -31.85 30.47
C GLU A 168 23.41 -32.67 29.67
N LEU A 169 24.11 -32.05 28.71
CA LEU A 169 25.17 -32.71 27.93
C LEU A 169 26.39 -33.12 28.77
N LYS A 170 26.67 -32.43 29.88
CA LYS A 170 27.73 -32.81 30.84
C LYS A 170 27.31 -33.92 31.82
N ARG A 171 26.04 -34.34 31.80
CA ARG A 171 25.51 -35.44 32.63
C ARG A 171 25.41 -36.78 31.89
N LEU A 172 25.68 -36.79 30.57
CA LEU A 172 25.83 -37.99 29.73
C LEU A 172 27.32 -38.32 29.55
#